data_AF-A0A1V3IPF9-F1
#
_entry.id   AF-A0A1V3IPF9-F1
#
_cell.length_a   1.000
_cell.length_b   1.000
_cell.length_c   1.000
_cell.angle_alpha   90.00
_cell.angle_beta   90.00
_cell.angle_gamma   90.00
#
_symmetry.space_group_name_H-M   'P 1'
#
loop_
_entity.id
_entity.type
_entity.pdbx_description
1 polymer ?
#
loop_
_entity_poly.entity_id
_entity_poly.type
_entity_poly.pdbx_seq_one_letter_code
_entity_poly.pdbx_strand_id
1 'polypeptide(L)'
;MQEHSHSTITFLPERINRSPTVFRGMTMTEIFVVAGIGAIVGAVIGLLVVLLFGLGLYIIPAVALLLGWVSIRFGGGYIARLKRGKPDAWFERYIQFKRSPSKFITEETHWSIHRSRKKGHF
;
A
#
# COMPACT_ATOMS: atom_id res chain seq x y z
N MET A 1 39.18 -27.86 -19.47
CA MET A 1 37.73 -28.05 -19.24
C MET A 1 37.42 -27.42 -17.90
N GLN A 2 37.09 -26.12 -17.89
CA GLN A 2 36.80 -25.37 -16.66
C GLN A 2 35.28 -25.34 -16.47
N GLU A 3 34.83 -26.00 -15.41
CA GLU A 3 33.44 -26.11 -15.02
C GLU A 3 33.02 -24.80 -14.36
N HIS A 4 32.21 -24.01 -15.06
CA HIS A 4 31.61 -22.79 -14.50
C HIS A 4 30.58 -23.21 -13.43
N SER A 5 31.00 -23.18 -12.16
CA SER A 5 30.12 -23.30 -11.02
C SER A 5 29.12 -22.15 -11.02
N HIS A 6 27.90 -22.42 -11.49
CA HIS A 6 26.78 -21.50 -11.38
C HIS A 6 26.54 -21.23 -9.89
N SER A 7 26.99 -20.07 -9.41
CA SER A 7 26.63 -19.53 -8.10
C SER A 7 25.15 -19.18 -8.11
N THR A 8 24.30 -20.18 -7.85
CA THR A 8 22.87 -19.97 -7.61
C THR A 8 22.73 -19.09 -6.38
N ILE A 9 22.43 -17.82 -6.61
CA ILE A 9 22.12 -16.83 -5.59
C ILE A 9 21.00 -17.38 -4.69
N THR A 10 21.34 -17.81 -3.48
CA THR A 10 20.41 -18.46 -2.53
C THR A 10 19.28 -17.53 -2.09
N PHE A 11 19.48 -16.21 -2.18
CA PHE A 11 18.52 -15.22 -1.75
C PHE A 11 18.40 -14.10 -2.77
N LEU A 12 17.21 -13.96 -3.34
CA LEU A 12 16.84 -12.73 -4.03
C LEU A 12 16.46 -11.69 -2.95
N PRO A 13 17.11 -10.51 -2.92
CA PRO A 13 16.84 -9.50 -1.90
C PRO A 13 15.49 -8.83 -2.14
N GLU A 14 14.41 -9.52 -1.79
CA GLU A 14 13.02 -9.07 -1.93
C GLU A 14 12.74 -7.85 -1.04
N ARG A 15 13.58 -7.55 -0.04
CA ARG A 15 13.42 -6.39 0.83
C ARG A 15 13.64 -5.05 0.12
N ILE A 16 14.35 -5.00 -1.01
CA ILE A 16 14.65 -3.73 -1.68
C ILE A 16 13.42 -3.15 -2.40
N ASN A 17 12.52 -4.01 -2.87
CA ASN A 17 11.28 -3.61 -3.53
C ASN A 17 10.13 -3.37 -2.55
N ARG A 18 10.33 -3.59 -1.25
CA ARG A 18 9.28 -3.44 -0.24
C ARG A 18 9.16 -1.99 0.21
N SER A 19 7.94 -1.48 0.18
CA SER A 19 7.59 -0.23 0.83
C SER A 19 7.91 -0.32 2.33
N PRO A 20 8.72 0.61 2.89
CA PRO A 20 9.07 0.56 4.31
C PRO A 20 7.84 0.80 5.19
N THR A 21 7.75 0.05 6.28
CA THR A 21 6.76 0.31 7.33
C THR A 21 7.23 1.49 8.17
N VAL A 22 6.36 2.49 8.35
CA VAL A 22 6.71 3.73 9.06
C VAL A 22 6.10 3.78 10.46
N PHE A 23 4.82 3.46 10.60
CA PHE A 23 4.14 3.56 11.90
C PHE A 23 3.32 2.31 12.21
N ARG A 24 3.65 1.63 13.32
CA ARG A 24 2.87 0.50 13.87
C ARG A 24 2.57 -0.62 12.86
N GLY A 25 3.49 -0.86 11.91
CA GLY A 25 3.34 -1.85 10.83
C GLY A 25 2.59 -1.36 9.58
N MET A 26 2.22 -0.08 9.53
CA MET A 26 1.59 0.56 8.36
C MET A 26 2.65 1.21 7.45
N THR A 27 2.40 1.17 6.15
CA THR A 27 3.15 1.95 5.15
C THR A 27 2.68 3.40 5.15
N MET A 28 3.44 4.31 4.52
CA MET A 28 3.04 5.73 4.43
C MET A 28 1.66 5.90 3.78
N THR A 29 1.41 5.19 2.69
CA THR A 29 0.14 5.23 1.95
C THR A 29 -1.04 4.85 2.85
N GLU A 30 -0.87 3.84 3.69
CA GLU A 30 -1.92 3.37 4.61
C GLU A 30 -2.22 4.37 5.71
N ILE A 31 -1.20 5.03 6.24
CA ILE A 31 -1.37 6.09 7.23
C ILE A 31 -2.20 7.22 6.62
N PHE A 32 -1.89 7.65 5.40
CA PHE A 32 -2.67 8.70 4.72
C PHE A 32 -4.11 8.29 4.45
N VAL A 33 -4.36 7.04 4.04
CA VAL A 33 -5.73 6.57 3.81
C VAL A 33 -6.52 6.52 5.12
N VAL A 34 -5.95 5.97 6.19
CA VAL A 34 -6.60 5.87 7.50
C VAL A 34 -6.83 7.26 8.11
N ALA A 35 -5.84 8.15 8.00
CA ALA A 35 -5.94 9.54 8.43
C ALA A 35 -7.03 10.29 7.64
N GLY A 36 -7.04 10.13 6.31
CA GLY A 36 -8.01 10.76 5.43
C GLY A 36 -9.44 10.31 5.72
N ILE A 37 -9.67 9.00 5.92
CA ILE A 37 -10.99 8.48 6.30
C ILE A 37 -11.41 9.05 7.67
N GLY A 38 -10.51 9.04 8.65
CA GLY A 38 -10.78 9.62 9.98
C GLY A 38 -11.10 11.11 9.92
N ALA A 39 -10.37 11.87 9.09
CA ALA A 39 -10.59 13.29 8.90
C ALA A 39 -11.92 13.59 8.20
N ILE A 40 -12.31 12.81 7.19
CA ILE A 40 -13.60 12.96 6.51
C ILE A 40 -14.74 12.68 7.50
N VAL A 41 -14.67 11.58 8.23
CA VAL A 41 -15.66 11.24 9.27
C VAL A 41 -15.74 12.34 10.32
N GLY A 42 -14.58 12.84 10.77
CA GLY A 42 -14.55 13.92 11.74
C GLY A 42 -15.04 15.27 11.21
N ALA A 43 -14.83 15.57 9.93
CA ALA A 43 -15.41 16.76 9.31
C ALA A 43 -16.94 16.67 9.24
N VAL A 44 -17.49 15.49 8.90
CA VAL A 44 -18.95 15.27 8.89
C VAL A 44 -19.52 15.41 10.30
N ILE A 45 -18.88 14.81 11.31
CA ILE A 45 -19.31 14.94 12.71
C ILE A 45 -19.20 16.40 13.17
N GLY A 46 -18.08 17.06 12.85
CA GLY A 46 -17.87 18.48 13.16
C GLY A 46 -18.93 19.38 12.53
N LEU A 47 -19.34 19.09 11.29
CA LEU A 47 -20.42 19.79 10.61
C LEU A 47 -21.75 19.59 11.33
N LEU A 48 -22.10 18.35 11.71
CA LEU A 48 -23.31 18.06 12.48
C LEU A 48 -23.33 18.78 13.83
N VAL A 49 -22.17 18.84 14.51
CA VAL A 49 -22.01 19.57 15.77
C VAL A 49 -22.24 21.07 15.57
N VAL A 50 -21.67 21.66 14.52
CA VAL A 50 -21.90 23.07 14.17
C VAL A 50 -23.39 23.34 13.91
N LEU A 51 -24.05 22.47 13.14
CA LEU A 51 -25.47 22.62 12.82
C LEU A 51 -26.38 22.47 14.04
N LEU A 52 -26.05 21.56 14.97
CA LEU A 52 -26.88 21.27 16.13
C LEU A 52 -26.71 22.29 17.27
N PHE A 53 -25.50 22.78 17.48
CA PHE A 53 -25.15 23.64 18.62
C PHE A 53 -24.87 25.10 18.23
N GLY A 54 -24.90 25.44 16.95
CA GLY A 54 -24.64 26.80 16.46
C GLY A 54 -23.20 27.28 16.72
N LEU A 55 -22.25 26.36 16.85
CA LEU A 55 -20.84 26.68 17.10
C LEU A 55 -20.16 27.24 15.85
N GLY A 56 -18.98 27.85 16.03
CA GLY A 56 -18.23 28.38 14.89
C GLY A 56 -17.66 27.30 13.97
N LEU A 57 -17.47 27.65 12.70
CA LEU A 57 -16.97 26.75 11.65
C LEU A 57 -15.57 26.18 11.94
N TYR A 58 -14.80 26.81 12.83
CA TYR A 58 -13.49 26.31 13.28
C TYR A 58 -13.54 24.96 14.01
N ILE A 59 -14.72 24.54 14.49
CA ILE A 59 -14.92 23.21 15.09
C ILE A 59 -14.73 22.10 14.06
N ILE A 60 -15.08 22.33 12.80
CA ILE A 60 -14.98 21.32 11.73
C ILE A 60 -13.54 20.81 11.56
N PRO A 61 -12.53 21.68 11.29
CA PRO A 61 -11.15 21.22 11.16
C PRO A 61 -10.59 20.66 12.47
N ALA A 62 -11.01 21.17 13.64
CA ALA A 62 -10.56 20.65 14.92
C ALA A 62 -11.00 19.20 15.16
N VAL A 63 -12.28 18.90 14.93
CA VAL A 63 -12.83 17.54 15.08
C VAL A 63 -12.29 16.60 14.01
N ALA A 64 -12.11 17.08 12.77
CA ALA A 64 -11.48 16.32 11.69
C ALA A 64 -10.06 15.87 12.04
N LEU A 65 -9.22 16.78 12.55
CA LEU A 65 -7.85 16.46 12.95
C LEU A 65 -7.81 15.50 14.16
N LEU A 66 -8.67 15.74 15.16
CA LEU A 66 -8.76 14.87 16.34
C LEU A 66 -9.13 13.44 15.94
N LEU A 67 -10.18 13.27 15.14
CA LEU A 67 -10.62 11.95 14.69
C LEU A 67 -9.66 11.30 13.69
N GLY A 68 -8.97 12.09 12.86
CA GLY A 68 -7.86 11.60 12.04
C GLY A 68 -6.69 11.07 12.88
N TRP A 69 -6.34 11.73 13.97
CA TRP A 69 -5.28 11.24 14.87
C TRP A 69 -5.71 9.96 15.61
N VAL A 70 -6.94 9.92 16.12
CA VAL A 70 -7.54 8.74 16.75
C VAL A 70 -7.58 7.57 15.75
N SER A 71 -8.00 7.81 14.51
CA SER A 71 -8.06 6.76 13.49
C SER A 71 -6.69 6.16 13.21
N ILE A 72 -5.61 6.95 13.12
CA ILE A 72 -4.25 6.43 12.96
C ILE A 72 -3.85 5.57 14.17
N ARG A 73 -4.15 6.03 15.38
CA ARG A 73 -3.75 5.37 16.63
C ARG A 73 -4.38 3.99 16.81
N PHE A 74 -5.63 3.81 16.37
CA PHE A 74 -6.36 2.54 16.43
C PHE A 74 -6.29 1.74 15.11
N GLY A 75 -6.14 2.42 13.98
CA GLY A 75 -6.16 1.85 12.63
C GLY A 75 -5.02 0.87 12.36
N GLY A 76 -3.85 1.05 13.00
CA GLY A 76 -2.74 0.11 12.86
C GLY A 76 -3.09 -1.34 13.22
N GLY A 77 -3.88 -1.56 14.27
CA GLY A 77 -4.33 -2.90 14.64
C GLY A 77 -5.36 -3.47 13.65
N TYR A 78 -6.22 -2.63 13.10
CA TYR A 78 -7.22 -3.03 12.11
C TYR A 78 -6.60 -3.38 10.76
N ILE A 79 -5.66 -2.55 10.28
CA ILE A 79 -4.88 -2.81 9.06
C ILE A 79 -4.03 -4.08 9.22
N ALA A 80 -3.38 -4.28 10.36
CA ALA A 80 -2.61 -5.50 10.62
C ALA A 80 -3.47 -6.77 10.57
N ARG A 81 -4.74 -6.70 10.99
CA ARG A 81 -5.70 -7.80 10.84
C ARG A 81 -6.13 -8.01 9.39
N LEU A 82 -6.46 -6.92 8.68
CA LEU A 82 -6.81 -6.96 7.25
C LEU A 82 -5.70 -7.54 6.37
N LYS A 83 -4.44 -7.29 6.74
CA LYS A 83 -3.25 -7.80 6.06
C LYS A 83 -2.92 -9.26 6.37
N ARG A 84 -3.60 -9.93 7.32
CA ARG A 84 -3.28 -11.33 7.66
C ARG A 84 -3.47 -12.23 6.43
N GLY A 85 -2.40 -12.95 6.07
CA GLY A 85 -2.39 -13.87 4.93
C GLY A 85 -2.31 -13.21 3.55
N LYS A 86 -2.08 -11.90 3.47
CA LYS A 86 -1.93 -11.17 2.20
C LYS A 86 -0.46 -10.75 1.97
N PRO A 87 0.00 -10.64 0.71
CA PRO A 87 1.36 -10.18 0.39
C PRO A 87 1.66 -8.76 0.91
N ASP A 88 2.94 -8.48 1.21
CA ASP A 88 3.44 -7.27 1.87
C ASP A 88 3.18 -5.93 1.12
N ALA A 89 2.75 -5.97 -0.15
CA ALA A 89 2.40 -4.78 -0.96
C ALA A 89 0.94 -4.81 -1.46
N TRP A 90 0.11 -5.72 -0.94
CA TRP A 90 -1.24 -5.96 -1.47
C TRP A 90 -2.11 -4.71 -1.50
N PHE A 91 -2.06 -3.88 -0.45
CA PHE A 91 -2.92 -2.70 -0.34
C PHE A 91 -2.60 -1.64 -1.40
N GLU A 92 -1.33 -1.34 -1.60
CA GLU A 92 -0.90 -0.40 -2.64
C GLU A 92 -1.21 -0.96 -4.03
N ARG A 93 -0.96 -2.25 -4.26
CA ARG A 93 -1.30 -2.92 -5.51
C ARG A 93 -2.80 -2.89 -5.77
N TYR A 94 -3.62 -3.11 -4.75
CA TYR A 94 -5.07 -3.08 -4.84
C TYR A 94 -5.60 -1.68 -5.18
N ILE A 95 -5.07 -0.63 -4.55
CA ILE A 95 -5.42 0.76 -4.89
C ILE A 95 -5.02 1.08 -6.34
N GLN A 96 -3.79 0.73 -6.74
CA GLN A 96 -3.32 0.97 -8.09
C GLN A 96 -4.17 0.23 -9.12
N PHE A 97 -4.50 -1.03 -8.86
CA PHE A 97 -5.38 -1.83 -9.71
C PHE A 97 -6.77 -1.21 -9.83
N LYS A 98 -7.38 -0.79 -8.72
CA LYS A 98 -8.70 -0.16 -8.72
C LYS A 98 -8.70 1.19 -9.47
N ARG A 99 -7.59 1.92 -9.47
CA ARG A 99 -7.44 3.20 -10.18
C ARG A 99 -7.08 3.05 -11.66
N SER A 100 -6.33 2.01 -12.03
CA SER A 100 -5.83 1.81 -13.39
C SER A 100 -5.64 0.32 -13.68
N PRO A 101 -6.74 -0.43 -13.91
CA PRO A 101 -6.67 -1.88 -14.08
C PRO A 101 -5.93 -2.28 -15.37
N SER A 102 -5.99 -1.45 -16.41
CA SER A 102 -5.31 -1.69 -17.70
C SER A 102 -3.79 -1.72 -17.63
N LYS A 103 -3.19 -1.23 -16.53
CA LYS A 103 -1.74 -1.27 -16.32
C LYS A 103 -1.24 -2.59 -15.73
N PHE A 104 -2.15 -3.50 -15.37
CA PHE A 104 -1.80 -4.77 -14.75
C PHE A 104 -2.00 -5.91 -15.74
N ILE A 105 -0.94 -6.69 -15.92
CA ILE A 105 -1.04 -7.98 -16.62
C ILE A 105 -1.90 -8.88 -15.73
N THR A 106 -3.10 -9.17 -16.20
CA THR A 106 -4.06 -10.08 -15.53
C THR A 106 -4.08 -11.43 -16.25
N GLU A 107 -3.37 -11.54 -17.38
CA GLU A 107 -3.27 -12.76 -18.17
C GLU A 107 -2.14 -13.65 -17.63
N GLU A 108 -2.40 -14.95 -17.59
CA GLU A 108 -1.39 -15.95 -17.32
C GLU A 108 -0.67 -16.31 -18.62
N THR A 109 0.62 -16.00 -18.69
CA THR A 109 1.46 -16.37 -19.83
C THR A 109 2.62 -17.26 -19.35
N HIS A 110 2.97 -18.27 -20.15
CA HIS A 110 4.12 -19.10 -19.88
C HIS A 110 5.41 -18.40 -20.33
N TRP A 111 6.45 -18.42 -19.49
CA TRP A 111 7.77 -17.92 -19.86
C TRP A 111 8.53 -18.98 -20.65
N SER A 112 8.89 -18.69 -21.90
CA SER A 112 9.84 -19.52 -22.66
C SER A 112 11.17 -18.78 -22.81
N ILE A 113 12.26 -19.42 -22.37
CA ILE A 113 13.62 -18.88 -22.57
C ILE A 113 14.10 -19.34 -23.95
N HIS A 114 13.79 -18.57 -24.98
CA HIS A 114 14.39 -18.79 -26.29
C HIS A 114 15.85 -18.30 -26.27
N ARG A 115 16.80 -19.24 -26.18
CA ARG A 115 18.21 -18.92 -26.42
C ARG A 115 18.43 -18.75 -27.92
N SER A 116 18.62 -17.51 -28.36
CA SER A 116 19.08 -17.24 -29.73
C SER A 116 20.49 -17.82 -29.91
N ARG A 117 20.62 -18.90 -30.68
CA ARG A 117 21.94 -19.35 -31.15
C ARG A 117 22.42 -18.34 -32.19
N LYS A 118 23.48 -17.58 -31.88
CA LYS A 118 24.27 -16.95 -32.94
C LYS A 118 24.82 -18.05 -33.84
N LYS A 119 24.41 -18.08 -35.12
CA LYS A 119 25.08 -18.89 -36.15
C LYS A 119 26.50 -18.35 -36.28
N GLY A 120 27.48 -19.11 -35.80
CA GLY A 120 28.88 -18.87 -36.15
C GLY A 120 29.05 -19.14 -37.64
N HIS A 121 29.33 -18.09 -38.42
CA HIS A 121 29.94 -18.25 -39.72
C HIS A 121 31.40 -18.64 -39.47
N PHE A 122 31.73 -19.89 -39.75
CA PHE A 122 33.10 -20.33 -40.02
C PHE A 122 33.41 -20.09 -41.49
#